data_AF-A0A1Z5JYQ4-F1
#
_entry.id   AF-A0A1Z5JYQ4-F1
#
_cell.length_a   1.000
_cell.length_b   1.000
_cell.length_c   1.000
_cell.angle_alpha   90.00
_cell.angle_beta   90.00
_cell.angle_gamma   90.00
#
_symmetry.space_group_name_H-M   'P 1'
#
loop_
_entity.id
_entity.type
_entity.pdbx_description
1 polymer ?
#
loop_
_entity_poly.entity_id
_entity_poly.type
_entity_poly.pdbx_seq_one_letter_code
_entity_poly.pdbx_strand_id
1 'polypeptide(L)'
;MTSRPLLFTKTKLYLLRRVGLSVERAAAPHFSFSRPFLSASAVRCSSSSPIASTTSSAEEAKATTLNKTPVKSNVFLDNLGAIFLSSIGLLIAYLVRSYMNTNKRNAVRDEIEKQAALDPLEIDDLRFANAQLTPDVFRKLITEVADEEMTYLAFVEAVRRVLSSMKGPSFTVELGHLIDRVIVAALQKHNRTTLDAMPVEFWWVALSLALNSSTPERIQILYQALKERRERVTLQDVTRIVDYLQDTSIRMCGGKGTCGLEG
;
A
#
# COMPACT_ATOMS: atom_id res chain seq x y z
N MET A 1 -33.74 51.41 48.87
CA MET A 1 -33.33 51.40 47.44
C MET A 1 -31.82 51.64 47.43
N THR A 2 -30.96 50.84 46.81
CA THR A 2 -31.12 49.79 45.79
C THR A 2 -30.47 48.45 46.20
N SER A 3 -30.68 47.40 45.40
CA SER A 3 -30.51 45.99 45.78
C SER A 3 -29.10 45.41 45.55
N ARG A 4 -28.74 44.39 46.35
CA ARG A 4 -27.74 43.35 45.97
C ARG A 4 -28.40 42.32 45.04
N PRO A 5 -27.61 41.53 44.29
CA PRO A 5 -27.55 40.11 44.64
C PRO A 5 -26.14 39.46 44.59
N LEU A 6 -26.05 38.28 45.22
CA LEU A 6 -24.91 37.36 45.22
C LEU A 6 -24.97 36.41 44.01
N LEU A 7 -23.82 35.91 43.54
CA LEU A 7 -23.67 34.61 42.85
C LEU A 7 -22.21 34.14 43.02
N PHE A 8 -21.89 33.25 43.97
CA PHE A 8 -21.96 31.77 43.96
C PHE A 8 -20.79 31.04 43.27
N THR A 9 -20.16 30.17 44.05
CA THR A 9 -18.97 29.37 43.74
C THR A 9 -19.32 28.06 43.01
N LYS A 10 -18.36 27.52 42.23
CA LYS A 10 -18.35 26.09 41.83
C LYS A 10 -16.93 25.49 41.86
N THR A 11 -16.47 25.12 43.05
CA THR A 11 -15.48 24.05 43.21
C THR A 11 -16.15 22.71 42.88
N LYS A 12 -15.52 21.89 42.04
CA LYS A 12 -15.99 20.52 41.75
C LYS A 12 -14.97 19.49 42.26
N LEU A 13 -15.15 19.12 43.52
CA LEU A 13 -14.50 17.96 44.13
C LEU A 13 -15.18 16.69 43.59
N TYR A 14 -14.42 15.69 43.15
CA TYR A 14 -14.97 14.35 42.86
C TYR A 14 -14.26 13.30 43.71
N LEU A 15 -15.02 12.72 44.64
CA LEU A 15 -14.59 11.62 45.51
C LEU A 15 -14.90 10.26 44.88
N LEU A 16 -13.91 9.38 44.96
CA LEU A 16 -13.95 7.92 45.15
C LEU A 16 -15.32 7.21 45.12
N ARG A 17 -15.42 6.13 44.32
CA ARG A 17 -16.33 5.01 44.65
C ARG A 17 -15.79 3.61 44.26
N ARG A 18 -15.38 2.89 45.30
CA ARG A 18 -15.36 1.43 45.57
C ARG A 18 -15.48 0.37 44.43
N VAL A 19 -14.50 -0.55 44.46
CA VAL A 19 -14.59 -2.02 44.74
C VAL A 19 -15.56 -2.90 43.92
N GLY A 20 -15.03 -4.01 43.35
CA GLY A 20 -15.78 -5.27 43.22
C GLY A 20 -15.28 -6.28 42.17
N LEU A 21 -14.75 -7.41 42.65
CA LEU A 21 -14.72 -8.78 42.07
C LEU A 21 -15.51 -9.02 40.74
N SER A 22 -15.02 -9.80 39.77
CA SER A 22 -14.73 -11.24 39.92
C SER A 22 -13.87 -11.81 38.78
N VAL A 23 -13.23 -12.96 39.06
CA VAL A 23 -12.59 -13.82 38.06
C VAL A 23 -13.62 -14.79 37.51
N GLU A 24 -13.77 -14.86 36.18
CA GLU A 24 -14.40 -16.01 35.54
C GLU A 24 -13.63 -16.44 34.29
N ARG A 25 -13.56 -17.76 34.09
CA ARG A 25 -12.60 -18.45 33.24
C ARG A 25 -13.38 -19.35 32.29
N ALA A 26 -13.53 -18.93 31.03
CA ALA A 26 -14.24 -19.70 30.01
C ALA A 26 -13.28 -20.16 28.90
N ALA A 27 -13.47 -21.40 28.45
CA ALA A 27 -12.59 -22.07 27.48
C ALA A 27 -13.06 -21.88 26.02
N ALA A 28 -12.21 -22.36 25.10
CA ALA A 28 -12.30 -22.34 23.65
C ALA A 28 -13.69 -22.67 23.02
N PRO A 29 -13.85 -22.35 21.73
CA PRO A 29 -13.67 -23.46 20.78
C PRO A 29 -12.80 -23.13 19.55
N HIS A 30 -12.15 -24.17 19.02
CA HIS A 30 -11.43 -24.14 17.76
C HIS A 30 -12.41 -24.11 16.57
N PHE A 31 -12.29 -23.13 15.69
CA PHE A 31 -13.00 -23.11 14.40
C PHE A 31 -12.05 -23.48 13.26
N SER A 32 -12.02 -24.76 12.91
CA SER A 32 -11.41 -25.27 11.68
C SER A 32 -12.31 -24.97 10.48
N PHE A 33 -11.98 -23.93 9.71
CA PHE A 33 -12.67 -23.59 8.46
C PHE A 33 -11.89 -24.08 7.23
N SER A 34 -12.29 -25.23 6.70
CA SER A 34 -11.86 -25.70 5.38
C SER A 34 -12.44 -24.79 4.28
N ARG A 35 -11.57 -24.14 3.48
CA ARG A 35 -11.99 -23.41 2.28
C ARG A 35 -12.04 -24.35 1.06
N PRO A 36 -13.14 -24.39 0.30
CA PRO A 36 -13.17 -25.09 -0.99
C PRO A 36 -12.40 -24.28 -2.06
N PHE A 37 -11.67 -25.01 -2.91
CA PHE A 37 -10.85 -24.48 -3.99
C PHE A 37 -11.69 -24.30 -5.27
N LEU A 38 -12.01 -23.06 -5.64
CA LEU A 38 -12.68 -22.66 -6.89
C LEU A 38 -12.21 -21.24 -7.27
N SER A 39 -12.03 -20.84 -8.53
CA SER A 39 -12.07 -21.55 -9.81
C SER A 39 -11.13 -20.83 -10.79
N ALA A 40 -10.49 -21.56 -11.71
CA ALA A 40 -9.54 -20.97 -12.66
C ALA A 40 -10.26 -20.36 -13.87
N SER A 41 -10.36 -19.03 -13.92
CA SER A 41 -10.83 -18.31 -15.11
C SER A 41 -9.75 -18.27 -16.19
N ALA A 42 -9.77 -19.24 -17.10
CA ALA A 42 -8.91 -19.26 -18.28
C ALA A 42 -9.33 -18.17 -19.29
N VAL A 43 -8.47 -17.16 -19.48
CA VAL A 43 -8.68 -16.13 -20.50
C VAL A 43 -8.42 -16.71 -21.90
N ARG A 44 -9.50 -16.94 -22.66
CA ARG A 44 -9.43 -17.25 -24.10
C ARG A 44 -9.20 -15.95 -24.90
N CYS A 45 -7.99 -15.75 -25.40
CA CYS A 45 -7.73 -14.77 -26.47
C CYS A 45 -7.87 -15.45 -27.83
N SER A 46 -9.01 -15.22 -28.50
CA SER A 46 -9.25 -15.70 -29.86
C SER A 46 -8.39 -14.96 -30.87
N SER A 47 -7.72 -15.71 -31.74
CA SER A 47 -7.01 -15.19 -32.91
C SER A 47 -7.98 -14.75 -34.02
N SER A 48 -7.80 -13.56 -34.58
CA SER A 48 -8.39 -13.17 -35.87
C SER A 48 -7.43 -12.31 -36.70
N SER A 49 -7.01 -12.86 -37.84
CA SER A 49 -6.58 -12.09 -39.02
C SER A 49 -7.78 -11.95 -39.96
N PRO A 50 -7.91 -10.90 -40.80
CA PRO A 50 -7.30 -11.01 -42.13
C PRO A 50 -6.85 -9.69 -42.85
N ILE A 51 -5.74 -9.82 -43.61
CA ILE A 51 -5.55 -9.42 -45.03
C ILE A 51 -5.71 -7.95 -45.50
N ALA A 52 -4.55 -7.32 -45.72
CA ALA A 52 -4.04 -6.55 -46.90
C ALA A 52 -4.83 -5.44 -47.64
N SER A 53 -4.16 -4.29 -47.87
CA SER A 53 -3.80 -3.81 -49.24
C SER A 53 -2.77 -2.66 -49.27
N THR A 54 -1.64 -2.94 -49.92
CA THR A 54 -0.91 -2.23 -50.99
C THR A 54 -0.84 -0.68 -51.09
N THR A 55 0.39 -0.11 -50.99
CA THR A 55 1.09 0.88 -51.88
C THR A 55 2.19 1.62 -51.07
N SER A 56 3.27 2.22 -51.60
CA SER A 56 4.04 2.07 -52.87
C SER A 56 5.43 2.80 -52.74
N SER A 57 6.21 2.84 -53.84
CA SER A 57 7.44 3.65 -54.09
C SER A 57 8.74 3.16 -53.41
N ALA A 58 9.89 2.83 -54.03
CA ALA A 58 10.50 2.98 -55.36
C ALA A 58 11.73 3.93 -55.38
N GLU A 59 12.93 3.34 -55.30
CA GLU A 59 14.24 3.81 -55.79
C GLU A 59 15.16 2.57 -55.80
N GLU A 60 15.35 1.90 -56.94
CA GLU A 60 16.33 2.17 -58.02
C GLU A 60 17.74 1.62 -57.74
N ALA A 61 18.02 0.43 -58.31
CA ALA A 61 19.38 -0.07 -58.53
C ALA A 61 19.45 -0.80 -59.88
N LYS A 62 20.39 -0.34 -60.71
CA LYS A 62 20.56 -0.58 -62.14
C LYS A 62 20.73 -2.06 -62.54
N ALA A 63 20.24 -2.39 -63.74
CA ALA A 63 20.22 -3.75 -64.30
C ALA A 63 21.56 -4.27 -64.85
N THR A 64 21.67 -5.58 -65.02
CA THR A 64 22.25 -6.15 -66.26
C THR A 64 21.53 -7.45 -66.64
N THR A 65 21.15 -7.54 -67.91
CA THR A 65 20.25 -8.57 -68.47
C THR A 65 21.01 -9.79 -68.98
N LEU A 66 20.46 -11.00 -68.81
CA LEU A 66 20.74 -12.10 -69.76
C LEU A 66 19.55 -13.07 -69.84
N ASN A 67 19.06 -13.26 -71.07
CA ASN A 67 17.84 -14.00 -71.37
C ASN A 67 17.96 -15.51 -71.10
N LYS A 68 16.95 -16.10 -70.44
CA LYS A 68 16.51 -17.48 -70.65
C LYS A 68 15.00 -17.60 -70.37
N THR A 69 14.38 -18.53 -71.07
CA THR A 69 12.94 -18.86 -71.15
C THR A 69 12.10 -18.66 -69.87
N PRO A 70 10.83 -18.21 -69.97
CA PRO A 70 9.98 -17.90 -68.82
C PRO A 70 9.43 -19.15 -68.11
N VAL A 71 10.30 -19.87 -67.40
CA VAL A 71 9.86 -20.70 -66.29
C VAL A 71 9.42 -19.74 -65.19
N LYS A 72 8.16 -19.84 -64.76
CA LYS A 72 7.66 -19.09 -63.59
C LYS A 72 8.39 -19.60 -62.35
N SER A 73 9.52 -19.00 -62.00
CA SER A 73 10.17 -19.21 -60.72
C SER A 73 9.21 -18.72 -59.64
N ASN A 74 8.64 -19.67 -58.92
CA ASN A 74 7.68 -19.37 -57.87
C ASN A 74 8.46 -18.78 -56.70
N VAL A 75 8.53 -17.45 -56.64
CA VAL A 75 9.26 -16.66 -55.62
C VAL A 75 8.97 -17.15 -54.18
N PHE A 76 7.78 -17.70 -53.94
CA PHE A 76 7.39 -18.33 -52.68
C PHE A 76 8.11 -19.65 -52.34
N LEU A 77 8.47 -20.48 -53.32
CA LEU A 77 9.21 -21.73 -53.11
C LEU A 77 10.70 -21.45 -52.87
N ASP A 78 11.30 -20.58 -53.69
CA ASP A 78 12.72 -20.23 -53.57
C ASP A 78 13.02 -19.50 -52.24
N ASN A 79 12.05 -18.77 -51.69
CA ASN A 79 12.14 -18.09 -50.39
C ASN A 79 11.42 -18.83 -49.24
N LEU A 80 10.88 -20.03 -49.46
CA LEU A 80 10.07 -20.73 -48.44
C LEU A 80 10.87 -20.96 -47.15
N GLY A 81 12.13 -21.38 -47.30
CA GLY A 81 13.06 -21.58 -46.18
C GLY A 81 13.36 -20.28 -45.42
N ALA A 82 13.53 -19.16 -46.13
CA ALA A 82 13.77 -17.85 -45.51
C ALA A 82 12.54 -17.34 -44.75
N ILE A 83 11.33 -17.52 -45.30
CA ILE A 83 10.07 -17.17 -44.64
C ILE A 83 9.86 -18.02 -43.37
N PHE A 84 10.17 -19.32 -43.44
CA PHE A 84 10.05 -20.24 -42.30
C PHE A 84 11.10 -19.98 -41.20
N LEU A 85 12.36 -19.72 -41.56
CA LEU A 85 13.38 -19.30 -40.59
C LEU A 85 13.05 -17.93 -39.97
N SER A 86 12.51 -16.99 -40.75
CA SER A 86 12.09 -15.68 -40.26
C SER A 86 10.95 -15.77 -39.23
N SER A 87 9.94 -16.61 -39.47
CA SER A 87 8.84 -16.80 -38.51
C SER A 87 9.29 -17.49 -37.22
N ILE A 88 10.19 -18.47 -37.30
CA ILE A 88 10.84 -19.09 -36.12
C ILE A 88 11.71 -18.06 -35.38
N GLY A 89 12.50 -17.26 -36.10
CA GLY A 89 13.33 -16.20 -35.52
C GLY A 89 12.51 -15.16 -34.76
N LEU A 90 11.38 -14.72 -35.33
CA LEU A 90 10.41 -13.84 -34.67
C LEU A 90 9.80 -14.49 -33.42
N LEU A 91 9.44 -15.78 -33.48
CA LEU A 91 8.91 -16.52 -32.33
C LEU A 91 9.94 -16.59 -31.19
N ILE A 92 11.20 -16.92 -31.50
CA ILE A 92 12.30 -16.96 -30.52
C ILE A 92 12.55 -15.56 -29.94
N ALA A 93 12.62 -14.51 -30.77
CA ALA A 93 12.81 -13.14 -30.31
C ALA A 93 11.65 -12.67 -29.41
N TYR A 94 10.41 -13.03 -29.74
CA TYR A 94 9.24 -12.78 -28.90
C TYR A 94 9.32 -13.52 -27.55
N LEU A 95 9.69 -14.80 -27.56
CA LEU A 95 9.88 -15.60 -26.36
C LEU A 95 10.98 -15.04 -25.45
N VAL A 96 12.15 -14.65 -26.01
CA VAL A 96 13.23 -14.01 -25.26
C VAL A 96 12.79 -12.68 -24.66
N ARG A 97 12.09 -11.83 -25.43
CA ARG A 97 11.54 -10.57 -24.93
C ARG A 97 10.52 -10.80 -23.80
N SER A 98 9.66 -11.79 -23.93
CA SER A 98 8.66 -12.17 -22.92
C SER A 98 9.31 -12.71 -21.64
N TYR A 99 10.32 -13.57 -21.79
CA TYR A 99 11.10 -14.11 -20.67
C TYR A 99 11.84 -13.00 -19.90
N MET A 100 12.56 -12.12 -20.60
CA MET A 100 13.23 -10.98 -19.95
C MET A 100 12.26 -10.03 -19.27
N ASN A 101 11.08 -9.79 -19.85
CA ASN A 101 10.05 -8.94 -19.24
C ASN A 101 9.49 -9.57 -17.96
N THR A 102 9.24 -10.89 -17.97
CA THR A 102 8.77 -11.64 -16.80
C THR A 102 9.82 -11.65 -15.69
N ASN A 103 11.09 -11.92 -16.03
CA ASN A 103 12.17 -11.95 -15.05
C ASN A 103 12.41 -10.57 -14.41
N LYS A 104 12.37 -9.48 -15.20
CA LYS A 104 12.44 -8.11 -14.67
C LYS A 104 11.27 -7.78 -13.74
N ARG A 105 10.05 -8.23 -14.07
CA ARG A 105 8.87 -8.03 -13.21
C ARG A 105 9.00 -8.77 -11.88
N ASN A 106 9.54 -9.99 -11.89
CA ASN A 106 9.80 -10.76 -10.68
C ASN A 106 10.90 -10.09 -9.84
N ALA A 107 12.02 -9.69 -10.43
CA ALA A 107 13.07 -8.96 -9.71
C ALA A 107 12.56 -7.66 -9.04
N VAL A 108 11.69 -6.89 -9.72
CA VAL A 108 11.04 -5.72 -9.11
C VAL A 108 10.11 -6.10 -7.96
N ARG A 109 9.37 -7.21 -8.07
CA ARG A 109 8.53 -7.73 -6.99
C ARG A 109 9.36 -8.15 -5.79
N ASP A 110 10.39 -8.98 -6.00
CA ASP A 110 11.27 -9.49 -4.95
C ASP A 110 11.99 -8.33 -4.22
N GLU A 111 12.36 -7.28 -4.95
CA GLU A 111 12.97 -6.07 -4.38
C GLU A 111 11.97 -5.26 -3.55
N ILE A 112 10.72 -5.12 -4.00
CA ILE A 112 9.65 -4.48 -3.22
C ILE A 112 9.33 -5.28 -1.95
N GLU A 113 9.27 -6.62 -2.03
CA GLU A 113 9.02 -7.49 -0.88
C GLU A 113 10.18 -7.41 0.14
N LYS A 114 11.46 -7.41 -0.31
CA LYS A 114 12.62 -7.19 0.57
C LYS A 114 12.69 -5.81 1.23
N GLN A 115 12.10 -4.80 0.59
CA GLN A 115 12.09 -3.40 1.06
C GLN A 115 10.86 -3.04 1.91
N ALA A 116 9.92 -3.97 2.12
CA ALA A 116 8.76 -3.75 2.96
C ALA A 116 9.12 -3.91 4.45
N ALA A 117 8.52 -3.09 5.32
CA ALA A 117 8.66 -3.25 6.77
C ALA A 117 7.77 -4.37 7.34
N LEU A 118 6.69 -4.71 6.60
CA LEU A 118 5.73 -5.77 6.87
C LEU A 118 5.41 -6.52 5.59
N ASP A 119 5.21 -7.83 5.69
CA ASP A 119 4.69 -8.62 4.58
C ASP A 119 3.21 -8.28 4.31
N PRO A 120 2.72 -8.47 3.06
CA PRO A 120 1.30 -8.27 2.74
C PRO A 120 0.34 -9.09 3.62
N LEU A 121 0.76 -10.30 4.03
CA LEU A 121 -0.01 -11.17 4.93
C LEU A 121 -0.04 -10.63 6.36
N GLU A 122 1.09 -10.11 6.88
CA GLU A 122 1.13 -9.47 8.20
C GLU A 122 0.20 -8.26 8.29
N ILE A 123 0.04 -7.52 7.19
CA ILE A 123 -0.89 -6.38 7.10
C ILE A 123 -2.35 -6.85 7.14
N ASP A 124 -2.67 -7.97 6.49
CA ASP A 124 -4.05 -8.50 6.50
C ASP A 124 -4.38 -9.15 7.86
N ASP A 125 -3.43 -9.85 8.50
CA ASP A 125 -3.57 -10.34 9.88
C ASP A 125 -3.76 -9.20 10.88
N LEU A 126 -2.98 -8.10 10.75
CA LEU A 126 -3.12 -6.89 11.55
C LEU A 126 -4.53 -6.29 11.44
N ARG A 127 -5.10 -6.22 10.23
CA ARG A 127 -6.47 -5.71 10.01
C ARG A 127 -7.54 -6.67 10.52
N PHE A 128 -7.32 -7.98 10.38
CA PHE A 128 -8.26 -8.98 10.85
C PHE A 128 -8.37 -8.99 12.38
N ALA A 129 -7.23 -8.97 13.08
CA ALA A 129 -7.17 -8.82 14.53
C ALA A 129 -7.82 -7.49 15.00
N ASN A 130 -7.60 -6.41 14.25
CA ASN A 130 -8.19 -5.10 14.53
C ASN A 130 -9.55 -4.85 13.85
N ALA A 131 -10.33 -5.89 13.52
CA ALA A 131 -11.65 -5.73 12.89
C ALA A 131 -12.64 -4.87 13.70
N GLN A 132 -12.39 -4.72 15.01
CA GLN A 132 -13.16 -3.86 15.91
C GLN A 132 -12.79 -2.36 15.85
N LEU A 133 -11.65 -2.01 15.24
CA LEU A 133 -11.22 -0.64 14.97
C LEU A 133 -11.90 -0.18 13.67
N THR A 134 -13.14 0.29 13.79
CA THR A 134 -13.92 0.78 12.64
C THR A 134 -13.52 2.22 12.26
N PRO A 135 -13.87 2.68 11.04
CA PRO A 135 -13.72 4.08 10.63
C PRO A 135 -14.21 5.10 11.67
N ASP A 136 -15.33 4.83 12.33
CA ASP A 136 -15.92 5.74 13.32
C ASP A 136 -15.12 5.80 14.63
N VAL A 137 -14.55 4.67 15.06
CA VAL A 137 -13.59 4.65 16.18
C VAL A 137 -12.34 5.45 15.81
N PHE A 138 -11.84 5.30 14.58
CA PHE A 138 -10.67 6.02 14.10
C PHE A 138 -10.90 7.54 14.00
N ARG A 139 -12.06 7.98 13.51
CA ARG A 139 -12.49 9.40 13.57
C ARG A 139 -12.46 9.92 15.00
N LYS A 140 -13.02 9.16 15.95
CA LYS A 140 -13.04 9.58 17.36
C LYS A 140 -11.64 9.66 17.98
N LEU A 141 -10.71 8.77 17.60
CA LEU A 141 -9.29 8.89 17.98
C LEU A 141 -8.69 10.23 17.54
N ILE A 142 -8.88 10.60 16.27
CA ILE A 142 -8.38 11.86 15.69
C ILE A 142 -8.93 13.08 16.44
N THR A 143 -10.21 13.07 16.83
CA THR A 143 -10.85 14.21 17.51
C THR A 143 -10.46 14.35 18.99
N GLU A 144 -10.19 13.24 19.68
CA GLU A 144 -9.90 13.22 21.12
C GLU A 144 -8.40 13.41 21.43
N VAL A 145 -7.53 13.06 20.48
CA VAL A 145 -6.09 13.26 20.56
C VAL A 145 -5.78 14.54 19.78
N ALA A 146 -5.68 15.67 20.49
CA ALA A 146 -5.70 17.01 19.91
C ALA A 146 -4.32 17.61 19.58
N ASP A 147 -3.23 17.11 20.16
CA ASP A 147 -1.91 17.75 20.03
C ASP A 147 -1.39 17.72 18.58
N GLU A 148 -0.59 18.71 18.20
CA GLU A 148 -0.02 18.84 16.84
C GLU A 148 1.22 17.96 16.64
N GLU A 149 2.11 17.94 17.64
CA GLU A 149 3.29 17.07 17.66
C GLU A 149 3.36 16.31 18.99
N MET A 150 3.80 15.05 18.94
CA MET A 150 3.99 14.22 20.13
C MET A 150 5.02 13.11 19.89
N THR A 151 5.57 12.56 20.97
CA THR A 151 6.43 11.37 20.93
C THR A 151 5.58 10.11 20.74
N TYR A 152 6.21 9.01 20.31
CA TYR A 152 5.46 7.78 20.04
C TYR A 152 4.77 7.21 21.29
N LEU A 153 5.44 7.28 22.44
CA LEU A 153 4.88 6.78 23.71
C LEU A 153 3.64 7.58 24.14
N ALA A 154 3.68 8.93 24.03
CA ALA A 154 2.53 9.78 24.32
C ALA A 154 1.34 9.49 23.37
N PHE A 155 1.61 9.23 22.09
CA PHE A 155 0.60 8.80 21.13
C PHE A 155 -0.08 7.48 21.52
N VAL A 156 0.71 6.46 21.85
CA VAL A 156 0.18 5.14 22.25
C VAL A 156 -0.65 5.23 23.53
N GLU A 157 -0.21 6.02 24.51
CA GLU A 157 -0.99 6.27 25.74
C GLU A 157 -2.30 7.00 25.46
N ALA A 158 -2.28 8.03 24.61
CA ALA A 158 -3.47 8.77 24.22
C ALA A 158 -4.48 7.90 23.46
N VAL A 159 -4.02 7.09 22.50
CA VAL A 159 -4.85 6.12 21.77
C VAL A 159 -5.42 5.07 22.72
N ARG A 160 -4.60 4.45 23.59
CA ARG A 160 -5.07 3.47 24.59
C ARG A 160 -6.13 4.06 25.51
N ARG A 161 -5.96 5.30 25.98
CA ARG A 161 -6.91 6.02 26.82
C ARG A 161 -8.27 6.20 26.13
N VAL A 162 -8.27 6.58 24.86
CA VAL A 162 -9.52 6.80 24.08
C VAL A 162 -10.20 5.47 23.73
N LEU A 163 -9.46 4.44 23.32
CA LEU A 163 -10.04 3.10 23.10
C LEU A 163 -10.67 2.55 24.39
N SER A 164 -9.95 2.68 25.52
CA SER A 164 -10.43 2.24 26.83
C SER A 164 -11.72 2.95 27.27
N SER A 165 -11.89 4.23 26.93
CA SER A 165 -13.11 4.98 27.27
C SER A 165 -14.31 4.64 26.37
N MET A 166 -14.08 4.06 25.19
CA MET A 166 -15.13 3.71 24.23
C MET A 166 -15.72 2.32 24.42
N LYS A 167 -14.89 1.29 24.62
CA LYS A 167 -15.35 -0.12 24.73
C LYS A 167 -14.84 -0.84 26.00
N GLY A 168 -14.20 -0.13 26.92
CA GLY A 168 -13.66 -0.68 28.16
C GLY A 168 -12.17 -1.02 28.09
N PRO A 169 -11.54 -1.35 29.24
CA PRO A 169 -10.08 -1.40 29.39
C PRO A 169 -9.39 -2.55 28.63
N SER A 170 -10.16 -3.54 28.15
CA SER A 170 -9.67 -4.61 27.28
C SER A 170 -9.61 -4.24 25.81
N PHE A 171 -10.21 -3.11 25.39
CA PHE A 171 -10.18 -2.70 23.99
C PHE A 171 -8.87 -1.99 23.67
N THR A 172 -7.97 -2.72 23.02
CA THR A 172 -6.64 -2.27 22.58
C THR A 172 -6.41 -2.65 21.12
N VAL A 173 -5.35 -2.08 20.52
CA VAL A 173 -4.89 -2.47 19.19
C VAL A 173 -4.17 -3.81 19.30
N GLU A 174 -4.70 -4.84 18.68
CA GLU A 174 -4.07 -6.16 18.60
C GLU A 174 -2.90 -6.14 17.59
N LEU A 175 -1.92 -7.02 17.77
CA LEU A 175 -0.71 -7.09 16.93
C LEU A 175 0.07 -5.76 16.79
N GLY A 176 -0.02 -4.86 17.78
CA GLY A 176 0.61 -3.53 17.75
C GLY A 176 2.13 -3.52 17.47
N HIS A 177 2.84 -4.61 17.74
CA HIS A 177 4.26 -4.77 17.41
C HIS A 177 4.56 -4.72 15.89
N LEU A 178 3.56 -5.00 15.03
CA LEU A 178 3.68 -4.81 13.59
C LEU A 178 3.68 -3.31 13.24
N ILE A 179 2.90 -2.50 13.97
CA ILE A 179 2.92 -1.03 13.85
C ILE A 179 4.25 -0.48 14.39
N ASP A 180 4.75 -1.02 15.51
CA ASP A 180 6.07 -0.65 16.06
C ASP A 180 7.18 -0.87 15.01
N ARG A 181 7.18 -2.02 14.30
CA ARG A 181 8.11 -2.31 13.19
C ARG A 181 8.04 -1.26 12.08
N VAL A 182 6.84 -0.92 11.61
CA VAL A 182 6.64 0.12 10.57
C VAL A 182 7.13 1.48 11.05
N ILE A 183 6.85 1.85 12.29
CA ILE A 183 7.23 3.12 12.87
C ILE A 183 8.75 3.24 13.00
N VAL A 184 9.43 2.23 13.54
CA VAL A 184 10.90 2.21 13.64
C VAL A 184 11.53 2.27 12.25
N ALA A 185 11.03 1.48 11.30
CA ALA A 185 11.45 1.51 9.89
C ALA A 185 11.30 2.89 9.24
N ALA A 186 10.15 3.55 9.43
CA ALA A 186 9.89 4.87 8.88
C ALA A 186 10.72 5.97 9.55
N LEU A 187 10.89 5.95 10.88
CA LEU A 187 11.70 6.92 11.61
C LEU A 187 13.19 6.83 11.24
N GLN A 188 13.71 5.62 11.03
CA GLN A 188 15.10 5.41 10.59
C GLN A 188 15.42 6.11 9.26
N LYS A 189 14.47 6.16 8.29
CA LYS A 189 14.64 6.89 7.03
C LYS A 189 14.88 8.40 7.24
N HIS A 190 14.31 8.96 8.31
CA HIS A 190 14.42 10.37 8.67
C HIS A 190 15.56 10.67 9.65
N ASN A 191 16.38 9.67 10.00
CA ASN A 191 17.36 9.72 11.09
C ASN A 191 16.74 10.15 12.44
N ARG A 192 15.50 9.71 12.70
CA ARG A 192 14.76 9.98 13.95
C ARG A 192 14.53 8.71 14.76
N THR A 193 14.12 8.89 16.00
CA THR A 193 13.84 7.87 17.00
C THR A 193 12.41 8.01 17.54
N THR A 194 11.92 7.02 18.28
CA THR A 194 10.59 7.07 18.92
C THR A 194 10.48 8.07 20.06
N LEU A 195 11.61 8.62 20.51
CA LEU A 195 11.71 9.67 21.53
C LEU A 195 11.54 11.08 20.93
N ASP A 196 11.75 11.23 19.62
CA ASP A 196 11.60 12.50 18.94
C ASP A 196 10.11 12.84 18.76
N ALA A 197 9.79 14.13 18.89
CA ALA A 197 8.45 14.62 18.55
C ALA A 197 8.24 14.55 17.03
N MET A 198 7.10 14.00 16.63
CA MET A 198 6.66 13.97 15.23
C MET A 198 5.28 14.62 15.10
N PRO A 199 4.96 15.23 13.94
CA PRO A 199 3.62 15.64 13.59
C PRO A 199 2.65 14.46 13.73
N VAL A 200 1.52 14.69 14.40
CA VAL A 200 0.57 13.64 14.75
C VAL A 200 -0.01 12.93 13.52
N GLU A 201 -0.02 13.60 12.35
CA GLU A 201 -0.43 13.01 11.08
C GLU A 201 0.45 11.82 10.68
N PHE A 202 1.74 11.79 11.06
CA PHE A 202 2.61 10.64 10.86
C PHE A 202 2.12 9.42 11.66
N TRP A 203 1.75 9.63 12.92
CA TRP A 203 1.22 8.58 13.79
C TRP A 203 -0.15 8.08 13.32
N TRP A 204 -1.03 8.98 12.84
CA TRP A 204 -2.31 8.58 12.23
C TRP A 204 -2.12 7.75 10.96
N VAL A 205 -1.18 8.13 10.09
CA VAL A 205 -0.87 7.36 8.89
C VAL A 205 -0.39 5.95 9.25
N ALA A 206 0.53 5.81 10.21
CA ALA A 206 0.98 4.50 10.68
C ALA A 206 -0.16 3.66 11.30
N LEU A 207 -0.97 4.25 12.19
CA LEU A 207 -2.11 3.57 12.82
C LEU A 207 -3.18 3.16 11.80
N SER A 208 -3.33 3.92 10.69
CA SER A 208 -4.29 3.59 9.64
C SER A 208 -4.02 2.24 8.97
N LEU A 209 -2.80 1.69 9.04
CA LEU A 209 -2.52 0.35 8.50
C LEU A 209 -3.36 -0.75 9.16
N ALA A 210 -3.64 -0.61 10.46
CA ALA A 210 -4.48 -1.52 11.25
C ALA A 210 -5.99 -1.27 11.08
N LEU A 211 -6.39 -0.18 10.43
CA LEU A 211 -7.80 0.13 10.18
C LEU A 211 -8.36 -0.86 9.14
N ASN A 212 -9.31 -1.69 9.59
CA ASN A 212 -9.99 -2.69 8.78
C ASN A 212 -11.02 -2.05 7.83
N SER A 213 -10.51 -1.37 6.81
CA SER A 213 -11.29 -0.66 5.82
C SER A 213 -10.61 -0.71 4.44
N SER A 214 -11.26 -0.18 3.41
CA SER A 214 -10.64 -0.09 2.08
C SER A 214 -9.54 1.00 2.04
N THR A 215 -8.55 0.87 1.16
CA THR A 215 -7.51 1.89 0.96
C THR A 215 -8.06 3.30 0.64
N PRO A 216 -9.02 3.49 -0.30
CA PRO A 216 -9.57 4.83 -0.57
C PRO A 216 -10.27 5.42 0.67
N GLU A 217 -10.93 4.59 1.47
CA GLU A 217 -11.61 5.00 2.69
C GLU A 217 -10.62 5.45 3.79
N ARG A 218 -9.49 4.74 3.96
CA ARG A 218 -8.39 5.20 4.85
C ARG A 218 -7.89 6.58 4.44
N ILE A 219 -7.61 6.77 3.14
CA ILE A 219 -7.14 8.04 2.59
C ILE A 219 -8.18 9.14 2.83
N GLN A 220 -9.47 8.85 2.62
CA GLN A 220 -10.56 9.78 2.86
C GLN A 220 -10.66 10.20 4.34
N ILE A 221 -10.48 9.26 5.28
CA ILE A 221 -10.50 9.55 6.72
C ILE A 221 -9.30 10.41 7.12
N LEU A 222 -8.09 10.10 6.63
CA LEU A 222 -6.89 10.91 6.87
C LEU A 222 -7.01 12.33 6.28
N TYR A 223 -7.63 12.47 5.10
CA TYR A 223 -7.93 13.79 4.52
C TYR A 223 -8.98 14.56 5.32
N GLN A 224 -10.00 13.88 5.85
CA GLN A 224 -10.99 14.49 6.74
C GLN A 224 -10.35 14.94 8.07
N ALA A 225 -9.43 14.15 8.63
CA ALA A 225 -8.64 14.52 9.81
C ALA A 225 -7.86 15.83 9.63
N LEU A 226 -7.19 16.01 8.48
CA LEU A 226 -6.52 17.26 8.13
C LEU A 226 -7.50 18.44 8.07
N LYS A 227 -8.66 18.23 7.42
CA LYS A 227 -9.68 19.27 7.22
C LYS A 227 -10.38 19.68 8.52
N GLU A 228 -10.53 18.76 9.47
CA GLU A 228 -11.11 19.05 10.79
C GLU A 228 -10.13 19.85 11.66
N ARG A 229 -8.82 19.62 11.53
CA ARG A 229 -7.78 20.36 12.25
C ARG A 229 -7.40 21.70 11.62
N ARG A 230 -7.56 21.86 10.30
CA ARG A 230 -7.11 23.06 9.57
C ARG A 230 -8.24 23.69 8.76
N GLU A 231 -8.45 24.99 8.96
CA GLU A 231 -9.44 25.78 8.22
C GLU A 231 -9.29 25.65 6.69
N ARG A 232 -8.04 25.48 6.22
CA ARG A 232 -7.71 25.22 4.81
C ARG A 232 -6.64 24.13 4.73
N VAL A 233 -6.92 23.09 3.96
CA VAL A 233 -5.93 22.06 3.61
C VAL A 233 -5.12 22.56 2.41
N THR A 234 -3.79 22.65 2.56
CA THR A 234 -2.90 23.06 1.47
C THR A 234 -2.40 21.85 0.67
N LEU A 235 -1.89 22.09 -0.55
CA LEU A 235 -1.24 21.04 -1.33
C LEU A 235 -0.08 20.39 -0.56
N GLN A 236 0.70 21.19 0.18
CA GLN A 236 1.83 20.72 0.99
C GLN A 236 1.41 19.73 2.08
N ASP A 237 0.20 19.87 2.63
CA ASP A 237 -0.32 18.96 3.67
C ASP A 237 -0.73 17.61 3.08
N VAL A 238 -1.33 17.63 1.88
CA VAL A 238 -1.64 16.42 1.11
C VAL A 238 -0.36 15.72 0.69
N THR A 239 0.64 16.45 0.18
CA THR A 239 1.97 15.91 -0.15
C THR A 239 2.60 15.26 1.09
N ARG A 240 2.60 15.93 2.25
CA ARG A 240 3.15 15.38 3.50
C ARG A 240 2.48 14.07 3.93
N ILE A 241 1.15 13.96 3.85
CA ILE A 241 0.46 12.69 4.13
C ILE A 241 0.79 11.61 3.09
N VAL A 242 0.93 11.98 1.81
CA VAL A 242 1.37 11.03 0.77
C VAL A 242 2.80 10.55 1.02
N ASP A 243 3.70 11.42 1.45
CA ASP A 243 5.07 11.08 1.83
C ASP A 243 5.08 10.12 3.03
N TYR A 244 4.31 10.42 4.08
CA TYR A 244 4.14 9.51 5.23
C TYR A 244 3.52 8.16 4.82
N LEU A 245 2.54 8.16 3.91
CA LEU A 245 1.93 6.93 3.39
C LEU A 245 2.94 6.11 2.60
N GLN A 246 3.79 6.73 1.77
CA GLN A 246 4.90 6.04 1.12
C GLN A 246 5.86 5.50 2.18
N ASP A 247 6.17 6.28 3.20
CA ASP A 247 7.11 5.87 4.22
C ASP A 247 6.69 4.66 5.04
N THR A 248 5.42 4.59 5.40
CA THR A 248 4.84 3.49 6.17
C THR A 248 4.42 2.30 5.30
N SER A 249 4.07 2.52 4.03
CA SER A 249 3.55 1.45 3.16
C SER A 249 4.65 0.74 2.35
N ILE A 250 5.62 1.48 1.81
CA ILE A 250 6.58 0.97 0.80
C ILE A 250 7.90 1.77 0.82
N ARG A 251 9.02 1.27 1.42
CA ARG A 251 10.39 1.30 0.79
C ARG A 251 11.64 0.90 1.59
N MET A 252 11.71 1.08 2.91
CA MET A 252 12.97 0.95 3.71
C MET A 252 14.27 1.37 2.98
N CYS A 253 14.30 2.56 2.34
CA CYS A 253 15.25 2.94 1.29
C CYS A 253 16.69 2.43 1.52
N GLY A 254 16.99 1.29 0.88
CA GLY A 254 18.20 0.51 1.10
C GLY A 254 19.45 1.17 0.56
N GLY A 255 20.00 2.12 1.33
CA GLY A 255 21.37 2.58 1.22
C GLY A 255 21.70 3.50 0.04
N LYS A 256 22.54 4.50 0.34
CA LYS A 256 23.53 4.99 -0.63
C LYS A 256 24.63 3.93 -0.80
N GLY A 257 24.25 2.75 -1.29
CA GLY A 257 25.18 1.74 -1.77
C GLY A 257 25.70 2.19 -3.12
N THR A 258 27.01 2.43 -3.21
CA THR A 258 27.68 2.81 -4.45
C THR A 258 27.44 1.76 -5.54
N CYS A 259 26.70 2.11 -6.59
CA CYS A 259 26.75 1.41 -7.86
C CYS A 259 28.11 1.66 -8.52
N GLY A 260 29.15 1.00 -8.01
CA GLY A 260 30.46 0.92 -8.63
C GLY A 260 30.35 0.11 -9.90
N LEU A 261 30.33 0.81 -11.05
CA LEU A 261 30.63 0.23 -12.34
C LEU A 261 32.15 0.10 -12.47
N GLU A 262 32.71 -0.99 -11.95
CA GLU A 262 34.05 -1.49 -12.29
C GLU A 262 33.98 -3.01 -12.47
N GLY A 263 34.35 -3.50 -13.66
CA GLY A 263 34.26 -4.91 -14.06
C GLY A 263 33.61 -5.09 -15.43
#